data_AF-A0A430DJJ4-F1
#
_entry.id   AF-A0A430DJJ4-F1
#
_cell.length_a   1.000
_cell.length_b   1.000
_cell.length_c   1.000
_cell.angle_alpha   90.00
_cell.angle_beta   90.00
_cell.angle_gamma   90.00
#
_symmetry.space_group_name_H-M   'P 1'
#
loop_
_entity.id
_entity.type
_entity.pdbx_description
1 polymer ?
#
loop_
_entity_poly.entity_id
_entity_poly.type
_entity_poly.pdbx_seq_one_letter_code
_entity_poly.pdbx_strand_id
1 'polypeptide(L)'
;MDTLIPLGCSPASTAIGLLLEALGASDSYDYLPVRRLPSPAIHVPERDALIVATSAASPLFAAQIEAVAAEHHLDVVLLRVGEARRGGPIGVDVALGSLPCAVWAERGFTLYHDAGSAWLVPALFGAAVSVSPDGFCLEMIPPYASLTERENGIQRAAHACNRILQPAEVR
;
A
#
# COMPACT_ATOMS: atom_id res chain seq x y z
N MET A 1 -13.32 -2.34 35.78
CA MET A 1 -13.93 -3.17 34.72
C MET A 1 -13.29 -2.70 33.43
N ASP A 2 -12.09 -3.22 33.15
CA ASP A 2 -11.35 -2.88 31.93
C ASP A 2 -11.84 -3.81 30.83
N THR A 3 -12.58 -3.23 29.90
CA THR A 3 -13.03 -3.91 28.70
C THR A 3 -11.80 -4.16 27.83
N LEU A 4 -11.22 -5.35 27.95
CA LEU A 4 -10.24 -5.88 27.00
C LEU A 4 -10.92 -5.95 25.62
N ILE A 5 -10.77 -4.90 24.83
CA ILE A 5 -11.04 -4.95 23.40
C ILE A 5 -10.01 -5.96 22.85
N PRO A 6 -10.42 -7.05 22.18
CA PRO A 6 -9.46 -7.90 21.49
C PRO A 6 -8.75 -6.99 20.48
N LEU A 7 -7.42 -6.92 20.54
CA LEU A 7 -6.57 -6.16 19.62
C LEU A 7 -6.73 -6.75 18.20
N GLY A 8 -7.83 -6.41 17.53
CA GLY A 8 -7.96 -6.60 16.10
C GLY A 8 -6.95 -5.70 15.40
N CYS A 9 -6.32 -6.21 14.34
CA CYS A 9 -5.50 -5.38 13.46
C CYS A 9 -6.35 -4.19 12.96
N SER A 10 -5.77 -3.00 12.87
CA SER A 10 -6.47 -1.89 12.23
C SER A 10 -6.46 -2.08 10.71
N PRO A 11 -7.41 -1.52 9.94
CA PRO A 11 -7.38 -1.57 8.48
C PRO A 11 -6.08 -1.04 7.87
N ALA A 12 -5.48 -0.04 8.53
CA ALA A 12 -4.15 0.46 8.17
C ALA A 12 -3.06 -0.59 8.39
N SER A 13 -3.04 -1.21 9.57
CA SER A 13 -2.07 -2.26 9.92
C SER A 13 -2.19 -3.46 8.98
N THR A 14 -3.40 -3.86 8.61
CA THR A 14 -3.63 -4.97 7.69
C THR A 14 -3.19 -4.63 6.27
N ALA A 15 -3.55 -3.45 5.75
CA ALA A 15 -3.16 -3.04 4.40
C ALA A 15 -1.64 -2.89 4.27
N ILE A 16 -0.99 -2.35 5.31
CA ILE A 16 0.46 -2.31 5.43
C ILE A 16 1.04 -3.73 5.47
N GLY A 17 0.45 -4.63 6.28
CA GLY A 17 0.89 -6.02 6.41
C GLY A 17 0.87 -6.77 5.08
N LEU A 18 -0.15 -6.57 4.24
CA LEU A 18 -0.19 -7.16 2.89
C LEU A 18 0.96 -6.66 1.99
N LEU A 19 1.32 -5.38 2.07
CA LEU A 19 2.47 -4.86 1.33
C LEU A 19 3.78 -5.40 1.89
N LEU A 20 3.94 -5.47 3.21
CA LEU A 20 5.14 -6.05 3.83
C LEU A 20 5.31 -7.53 3.47
N GLU A 21 4.22 -8.29 3.42
CA GLU A 21 4.22 -9.69 2.96
C GLU A 21 4.67 -9.78 1.50
N ALA A 22 4.11 -8.94 0.62
CA ALA A 22 4.51 -8.90 -0.79
C ALA A 22 5.97 -8.46 -1.01
N LEU A 23 6.47 -7.55 -0.16
CA LEU A 23 7.87 -7.17 -0.11
C LEU A 23 8.76 -8.26 0.51
N GLY A 24 8.20 -9.30 1.15
CA GLY A 24 9.01 -10.26 1.91
C GLY A 24 9.75 -9.60 3.08
N ALA A 25 9.14 -8.59 3.70
CA ALA A 25 9.70 -7.76 4.76
C ALA A 25 8.85 -7.82 6.05
N SER A 26 8.14 -8.93 6.30
CA SER A 26 7.25 -9.08 7.46
C SER A 26 7.98 -9.08 8.82
N ASP A 27 9.31 -9.24 8.82
CA ASP A 27 10.18 -9.32 10.01
C ASP A 27 11.35 -8.32 9.98
N SER A 28 11.50 -7.54 8.90
CA SER A 28 12.59 -6.56 8.73
C SER A 28 12.03 -5.20 8.31
N TYR A 29 11.70 -4.36 9.29
CA TYR A 29 11.27 -2.99 9.07
C TYR A 29 11.42 -2.13 10.33
N ASP A 30 11.56 -0.82 10.11
CA ASP A 30 11.67 0.18 11.17
C ASP A 30 10.46 1.11 11.21
N TYR A 31 10.06 1.52 12.41
CA TYR A 31 9.10 2.61 12.58
C TYR A 31 9.85 3.95 12.57
N LEU A 32 9.60 4.77 11.56
CA LEU A 32 10.24 6.08 11.44
C LEU A 32 9.21 7.20 11.52
N PRO A 33 9.37 8.18 12.43
CA PRO A 33 8.56 9.40 12.39
C PRO A 33 9.02 10.28 11.22
N VAL A 34 8.25 10.29 10.13
CA VAL A 34 8.53 11.18 8.99
C VAL A 34 7.71 12.45 9.11
N ARG A 35 8.38 13.61 9.10
CA ARG A 35 7.70 14.90 9.22
C ARG A 35 6.71 15.08 8.07
N ARG A 36 5.50 15.57 8.38
CA ARG A 36 4.44 15.90 7.41
C ARG A 36 3.78 14.70 6.72
N LEU A 37 4.16 13.47 7.05
CA LEU A 37 3.40 12.27 6.69
C LEU A 37 2.61 11.73 7.89
N PRO A 38 1.51 10.99 7.65
CA PRO A 38 0.79 10.28 8.71
C PRO A 38 1.71 9.30 9.46
N SER A 39 1.45 9.12 10.75
CA SER A 39 2.12 8.11 11.58
C SER A 39 1.17 6.94 11.86
N PRO A 40 1.66 5.68 11.91
CA PRO A 40 3.05 5.27 11.71
C PRO A 40 3.48 5.26 10.24
N ALA A 41 4.76 5.60 10.00
CA ALA A 41 5.45 5.31 8.75
C ALA A 41 6.43 4.15 8.97
N ILE A 42 6.40 3.19 8.06
CA ILE A 42 7.23 1.99 8.11
C ILE A 42 8.27 2.08 7.02
N HIS A 43 9.54 2.01 7.40
CA HIS A 43 10.66 1.99 6.49
C HIS A 43 11.18 0.56 6.34
N VAL A 44 11.39 0.13 5.11
CA VAL A 44 12.00 -1.15 4.75
C VAL A 44 13.34 -0.82 4.07
N PRO A 45 14.44 -0.73 4.85
CA PRO A 45 15.72 -0.21 4.36
C PRO A 45 16.27 -1.00 3.18
N GLU A 46 16.11 -2.33 3.18
CA GLU A 46 16.66 -3.20 2.13
C GLU A 46 16.02 -2.96 0.75
N ARG A 47 14.93 -2.20 0.70
CA ARG A 47 14.11 -1.93 -0.50
C ARG A 47 13.96 -0.45 -0.80
N ASP A 48 14.69 0.39 -0.08
CA ASP A 48 14.57 1.85 -0.16
C ASP A 48 13.11 2.29 -0.09
N ALA A 49 12.29 1.64 0.75
CA ALA A 49 10.85 1.75 0.72
C ALA A 49 10.28 2.37 2.00
N LEU A 50 9.35 3.31 1.86
CA LEU A 50 8.61 3.93 2.96
C LEU A 50 7.10 3.74 2.74
N ILE A 51 6.46 2.99 3.64
CA ILE A 51 5.03 2.71 3.60
C ILE A 51 4.32 3.51 4.69
N VAL A 52 3.28 4.23 4.31
CA VAL A 52 2.42 5.00 5.21
C VAL A 52 0.96 4.69 4.96
N ALA A 53 0.12 4.87 5.98
CA ALA A 53 -1.32 4.72 5.82
C ALA A 53 -2.08 5.93 6.39
N THR A 54 -3.20 6.25 5.75
CA THR A 54 -4.12 7.31 6.16
C THR A 54 -5.57 6.87 6.04
N SER A 55 -6.43 7.42 6.88
CA SER A 55 -7.88 7.28 6.75
C SER A 55 -8.50 8.25 5.75
N ALA A 56 -7.73 9.23 5.24
CA ALA A 56 -8.22 10.17 4.24
C ALA A 56 -8.51 9.45 2.92
N ALA A 57 -9.72 9.65 2.38
CA ALA A 57 -10.10 9.12 1.07
C ALA A 57 -9.49 9.94 -0.08
N SER A 58 -9.24 11.23 0.11
CA SER A 58 -8.59 12.10 -0.89
C SER A 58 -7.05 12.06 -0.78
N PRO A 59 -6.31 12.29 -1.88
CA PRO A 59 -4.85 12.28 -1.90
C PRO A 59 -4.23 13.55 -1.28
N LEU A 60 -4.45 13.75 0.02
CA LEU A 60 -4.07 14.98 0.74
C LEU A 60 -2.55 15.17 0.91
N PHE A 61 -1.78 14.09 0.79
CA PHE A 61 -0.35 14.05 1.11
C PHE A 61 0.55 13.94 -0.13
N ALA A 62 -0.01 14.18 -1.31
CA ALA A 62 0.71 13.90 -2.55
C ALA A 62 2.00 14.71 -2.73
N ALA A 63 1.99 15.99 -2.35
CA ALA A 63 3.19 16.82 -2.39
C ALA A 63 4.25 16.37 -1.36
N GLN A 64 3.80 15.83 -0.23
CA GLN A 64 4.67 15.37 0.85
C GLN A 64 5.35 14.05 0.51
N ILE A 65 4.64 13.09 -0.09
CA ILE A 65 5.26 11.82 -0.53
C ILE A 65 6.30 12.06 -1.62
N GLU A 66 6.03 12.96 -2.57
CA GLU A 66 6.96 13.31 -3.64
C GLU A 66 8.22 13.99 -3.09
N ALA A 67 8.05 14.94 -2.15
CA ALA A 67 9.18 15.60 -1.50
C ALA A 67 10.05 14.63 -0.70
N VAL A 68 9.44 13.71 0.05
CA VAL A 68 10.17 12.69 0.82
C VAL A 68 10.91 11.72 -0.10
N ALA A 69 10.25 11.26 -1.18
CA ALA A 69 10.88 10.40 -2.18
C ALA A 69 12.10 11.08 -2.83
N ALA A 70 11.98 12.36 -3.17
CA ALA A 70 13.06 13.14 -3.77
C ALA A 70 14.23 13.40 -2.81
N GLU A 71 13.92 13.77 -1.55
CA GLU A 71 14.92 14.13 -0.54
C GLU A 71 15.74 12.92 -0.08
N HIS A 72 15.08 11.77 0.04
CA HIS A 72 15.69 10.57 0.64
C HIS A 72 16.02 9.47 -0.37
N HIS A 73 15.68 9.64 -1.65
CA HIS A 73 15.82 8.61 -2.69
C HIS A 73 15.08 7.31 -2.33
N LEU A 74 13.89 7.44 -1.76
CA LEU A 74 13.05 6.32 -1.34
C LEU A 74 11.80 6.20 -2.21
N ASP A 75 11.30 4.98 -2.36
CA ASP A 75 9.98 4.68 -2.87
C ASP A 75 8.95 4.83 -1.76
N VAL A 76 8.10 5.84 -1.88
CA VAL A 76 7.09 6.18 -0.87
C VAL A 76 5.72 5.72 -1.34
N VAL A 77 5.10 4.82 -0.57
CA VAL A 77 3.75 4.31 -0.82
C VAL A 77 2.81 4.71 0.30
N LEU A 78 1.77 5.46 -0.04
CA LEU A 78 0.74 5.90 0.89
C LEU A 78 -0.59 5.20 0.62
N LEU A 79 -1.02 4.40 1.58
CA LEU A 79 -2.28 3.66 1.57
C LEU A 79 -3.43 4.52 2.14
N ARG A 80 -4.45 4.75 1.33
CA ARG A 80 -5.71 5.40 1.71
C ARG A 80 -6.74 4.34 2.08
N VAL A 81 -6.87 4.05 3.37
CA VAL A 81 -7.73 2.98 3.91
C VAL A 81 -9.13 3.46 4.35
N GLY A 82 -9.50 4.70 4.04
CA GLY A 82 -10.79 5.29 4.42
C GLY A 82 -11.99 4.49 3.90
N GLU A 83 -11.97 4.13 2.61
CA GLU A 83 -13.02 3.35 1.95
C GLU A 83 -12.95 1.85 2.28
N ALA A 84 -11.74 1.34 2.53
CA ALA A 84 -11.52 -0.08 2.87
C ALA A 84 -12.29 -0.52 4.13
N ARG A 85 -12.51 0.39 5.08
CA ARG A 85 -13.35 0.14 6.26
C ARG A 85 -14.79 -0.26 5.95
N ARG A 86 -15.28 0.08 4.76
CA ARG A 86 -16.63 -0.23 4.29
C ARG A 86 -16.63 -1.34 3.22
N GLY A 87 -15.53 -2.08 3.11
CA GLY A 87 -15.32 -3.07 2.05
C GLY A 87 -14.97 -2.45 0.69
N GLY A 88 -14.66 -1.16 0.65
CA GLY A 88 -14.23 -0.47 -0.57
C GLY A 88 -12.77 -0.77 -0.94
N PRO A 89 -12.32 -0.30 -2.11
CA PRO A 89 -10.93 -0.44 -2.53
C PRO A 89 -9.98 0.35 -1.63
N ILE A 90 -8.73 -0.13 -1.54
CA ILE A 90 -7.65 0.62 -0.89
C ILE A 90 -7.01 1.52 -1.93
N GLY A 91 -7.24 2.83 -1.78
CA GLY A 91 -6.59 3.83 -2.63
C GLY A 91 -5.09 3.89 -2.31
N VAL A 92 -4.28 4.18 -3.31
CA VAL A 92 -2.83 4.29 -3.16
C VAL A 92 -2.33 5.52 -3.89
N ASP A 93 -1.42 6.25 -3.24
CA ASP A 93 -0.62 7.29 -3.86
C ASP A 93 0.85 6.86 -3.74
N VAL A 94 1.63 7.00 -4.80
CA VAL A 94 2.99 6.48 -4.90
C VAL A 94 3.94 7.54 -5.43
N ALA A 95 5.15 7.57 -4.89
CA ALA A 95 6.27 8.33 -5.44
C ALA A 95 7.50 7.44 -5.47
N LEU A 96 8.01 7.13 -6.66
CA LEU A 96 9.19 6.29 -6.85
C LEU A 96 10.44 7.18 -6.93
N GLY A 97 11.20 7.20 -5.84
CA GLY A 97 12.42 7.98 -5.69
C GLY A 97 13.69 7.18 -5.94
N SER A 98 13.59 5.84 -6.02
CA SER A 98 14.71 4.94 -6.31
C SER A 98 15.09 4.89 -7.80
N LEU A 99 14.21 5.40 -8.68
CA LEU A 99 14.45 5.44 -10.12
C LEU A 99 15.66 6.33 -10.46
N PRO A 100 16.44 5.99 -11.51
CA PRO A 100 17.66 6.72 -11.87
C PRO A 100 17.38 8.12 -12.47
N CYS A 101 16.11 8.51 -12.62
CA CYS A 101 15.68 9.77 -13.22
C CYS A 101 14.94 10.64 -12.19
N ALA A 102 14.13 11.59 -12.64
CA ALA A 102 13.29 12.37 -11.74
C ALA A 102 12.27 11.46 -11.03
N VAL A 103 11.88 11.83 -9.81
CA VAL A 103 10.85 11.13 -9.05
C VAL A 103 9.60 10.97 -9.91
N TRP A 104 9.12 9.74 -10.01
CA TRP A 104 7.86 9.45 -10.68
C TRP A 104 6.76 9.33 -9.61
N ALA A 105 5.83 10.29 -9.60
CA ALA A 105 4.78 10.34 -8.60
C ALA A 105 3.39 10.27 -9.24
N GLU A 106 2.56 9.35 -8.77
CA GLU A 106 1.21 9.14 -9.26
C GLU A 106 0.20 8.98 -8.13
N ARG A 107 -1.05 9.32 -8.44
CA ARG A 107 -2.17 9.35 -7.50
C ARG A 107 -3.32 8.52 -8.02
N GLY A 108 -4.20 8.09 -7.12
CA GLY A 108 -5.43 7.40 -7.52
C GLY A 108 -5.20 5.96 -7.99
N PHE A 109 -4.07 5.37 -7.61
CA PHE A 109 -3.84 3.95 -7.79
C PHE A 109 -4.72 3.17 -6.81
N THR A 110 -4.85 1.87 -7.05
CA THR A 110 -5.57 0.95 -6.16
C THR A 110 -4.72 -0.28 -5.91
N LEU A 111 -4.77 -0.79 -4.68
CA LEU A 111 -4.15 -2.07 -4.35
C LEU A 111 -4.86 -3.19 -5.11
N TYR A 112 -4.08 -3.97 -5.85
CA TYR A 112 -4.50 -5.12 -6.63
C TYR A 112 -3.76 -6.36 -6.13
N HIS A 113 -4.46 -7.49 -6.10
CA HIS A 113 -3.87 -8.77 -5.75
C HIS A 113 -4.27 -9.87 -6.73
N ASP A 114 -3.30 -10.66 -7.17
CA ASP A 114 -3.53 -11.84 -7.99
C ASP A 114 -2.55 -12.96 -7.63
N ALA A 115 -3.03 -14.21 -7.56
CA ALA A 115 -2.28 -15.45 -7.40
C ALA A 115 -0.94 -15.40 -6.58
N GLY A 116 -0.84 -14.55 -5.55
CA GLY A 116 0.36 -14.38 -4.72
C GLY A 116 1.24 -13.16 -5.03
N SER A 117 0.84 -12.28 -5.93
CA SER A 117 1.51 -11.01 -6.26
C SER A 117 0.63 -9.82 -5.88
N ALA A 118 1.24 -8.80 -5.29
CA ALA A 118 0.59 -7.52 -5.04
C ALA A 118 1.07 -6.47 -6.04
N TRP A 119 0.14 -5.61 -6.45
CA TRP A 119 0.40 -4.55 -7.42
C TRP A 119 -0.34 -3.28 -7.01
N LEU A 120 0.16 -2.14 -7.45
CA LEU A 120 -0.54 -0.87 -7.42
C LEU A 120 -0.95 -0.56 -8.85
N VAL A 121 -2.26 -0.47 -9.11
CA VAL A 121 -2.76 -0.35 -10.48
C VAL A 121 -3.51 0.96 -10.70
N PRO A 122 -3.39 1.59 -11.88
CA PRO A 122 -4.16 2.79 -12.23
C PRO A 122 -5.66 2.48 -12.40
N ALA A 123 -6.49 3.51 -12.58
CA ALA A 123 -7.95 3.38 -12.73
C ALA A 123 -8.37 2.60 -13.99
N LEU A 124 -7.59 2.72 -15.07
CA LEU A 124 -7.76 2.07 -16.37
C LEU A 124 -6.45 1.39 -16.75
N PHE A 125 -6.20 1.11 -18.03
CA PHE A 125 -4.90 0.65 -18.50
C PHE A 125 -3.83 1.74 -18.41
N GLY A 126 -2.61 1.33 -18.08
CA GLY A 126 -1.45 2.21 -17.98
C GLY A 126 -0.33 1.56 -17.17
N ALA A 127 0.71 2.36 -16.91
CA ALA A 127 1.82 1.92 -16.06
C ALA A 127 1.31 1.56 -14.66
N ALA A 128 1.77 0.42 -14.15
CA ALA A 128 1.44 -0.12 -12.85
C ALA A 128 2.73 -0.27 -12.03
N VAL A 129 2.60 -0.50 -10.72
CA VAL A 129 3.74 -0.79 -9.86
C VAL A 129 3.62 -2.21 -9.34
N SER A 130 4.57 -3.08 -9.66
CA SER A 130 4.66 -4.39 -9.04
C SER A 130 5.28 -4.26 -7.64
N VAL A 131 4.83 -5.10 -6.71
CA VAL A 131 5.36 -5.17 -5.35
C VAL A 131 5.97 -6.55 -5.16
N SER A 132 7.27 -6.62 -4.91
CA SER A 132 8.00 -7.88 -4.85
C SER A 132 9.12 -7.87 -3.79
N PRO A 133 9.77 -9.02 -3.56
CA PRO A 133 11.03 -9.11 -2.81
C PRO A 133 12.22 -8.31 -3.38
N ASP A 134 12.06 -7.51 -4.43
CA ASP A 134 13.07 -6.58 -4.90
C ASP A 134 12.69 -5.10 -4.66
N GLY A 135 11.46 -4.83 -4.18
CA GLY A 135 10.96 -3.48 -3.92
C GLY A 135 9.73 -3.13 -4.77
N PHE A 136 9.61 -1.85 -5.11
CA PHE A 136 8.56 -1.31 -5.97
C PHE A 136 9.10 -1.08 -7.39
N CYS A 137 8.55 -1.78 -8.37
CA CYS A 137 9.02 -1.66 -9.76
C CYS A 137 7.93 -1.07 -10.66
N LEU A 138 8.29 -0.02 -11.42
CA LEU A 138 7.41 0.57 -12.43
C LEU A 138 7.34 -0.33 -13.67
N GLU A 139 6.13 -0.79 -13.98
CA GLU A 139 5.85 -1.74 -15.05
C GLU A 139 4.96 -1.09 -16.11
N MET A 140 5.36 -1.17 -17.37
CA MET A 140 4.58 -0.57 -18.48
C MET A 140 3.35 -1.39 -18.87
N ILE A 141 3.32 -2.67 -18.49
CA ILE A 141 2.24 -3.60 -18.78
C ILE A 141 1.57 -3.96 -17.45
N PRO A 142 0.27 -3.66 -17.27
CA PRO A 142 -0.43 -3.98 -16.03
C PRO A 142 -0.69 -5.50 -15.90
N PRO A 143 -0.96 -6.00 -14.68
CA PRO A 143 -1.12 -7.43 -14.40
C PRO A 143 -2.51 -7.98 -14.77
N TYR A 144 -3.22 -7.34 -15.69
CA TYR A 144 -4.57 -7.74 -16.10
C TYR A 144 -4.79 -7.48 -17.59
N ALA A 145 -5.51 -8.37 -18.24
CA ALA A 145 -5.87 -8.27 -19.67
C ALA A 145 -7.19 -7.50 -19.89
N SER A 146 -7.99 -7.31 -18.84
CA SER A 146 -9.29 -6.62 -18.93
C SER A 146 -9.61 -5.81 -17.68
N LEU A 147 -10.52 -4.83 -17.81
CA LEU A 147 -11.00 -4.06 -16.67
C LEU A 147 -11.82 -4.93 -15.69
N THR A 148 -12.46 -5.99 -16.18
CA THR A 148 -13.13 -6.99 -15.32
C THR A 148 -12.12 -7.73 -14.44
N GLU A 149 -11.00 -8.15 -15.02
CA GLU A 149 -9.92 -8.81 -14.28
C GLU A 149 -9.26 -7.85 -13.28
N ARG A 150 -9.05 -6.60 -13.68
CA ARG A 150 -8.61 -5.52 -12.78
C ARG A 150 -9.52 -5.41 -11.56
N GLU A 151 -10.83 -5.30 -11.77
CA GLU A 151 -11.81 -5.20 -10.68
C GLU A 151 -11.77 -6.44 -9.78
N ASN A 152 -11.71 -7.64 -10.37
CA ASN A 152 -11.60 -8.87 -9.59
C ASN A 152 -10.36 -8.90 -8.68
N GLY A 153 -9.20 -8.43 -9.15
CA GLY A 153 -8.00 -8.37 -8.31
C GLY A 153 -8.04 -7.29 -7.23
N ILE A 154 -8.74 -6.18 -7.47
CA ILE A 154 -9.01 -5.17 -6.43
C ILE A 154 -9.93 -5.77 -5.36
N GLN A 155 -10.98 -6.49 -5.75
CA GLN A 155 -11.87 -7.17 -4.82
C GLN A 155 -11.14 -8.24 -3.99
N ARG A 156 -10.21 -8.98 -4.61
CA ARG A 156 -9.33 -9.91 -3.88
C ARG A 156 -8.45 -9.20 -2.85
N ALA A 157 -7.86 -8.06 -3.19
CA ALA A 157 -7.07 -7.27 -2.25
C ALA A 157 -7.92 -6.76 -1.07
N ALA A 158 -9.11 -6.23 -1.35
CA ALA A 158 -10.05 -5.78 -0.33
C ALA A 158 -10.50 -6.93 0.60
N HIS A 159 -10.79 -8.09 0.01
CA HIS A 159 -11.15 -9.30 0.77
C HIS A 159 -9.98 -9.80 1.63
N ALA A 160 -8.75 -9.79 1.11
CA ALA A 160 -7.55 -10.17 1.87
C ALA A 160 -7.40 -9.30 3.12
N CYS A 161 -7.62 -7.99 2.99
CA CYS A 161 -7.67 -7.09 4.14
C CYS A 161 -8.79 -7.45 5.12
N ASN A 162 -10.02 -7.61 4.64
CA ASN A 162 -11.16 -7.90 5.51
C ASN A 162 -11.02 -9.24 6.27
N ARG A 163 -10.42 -10.26 5.64
CA ARG A 163 -10.19 -11.56 6.28
C ARG A 163 -9.30 -11.47 7.51
N ILE A 164 -8.29 -10.60 7.49
CA ILE A 164 -7.37 -10.39 8.62
C ILE A 164 -8.03 -9.55 9.73
N LEU A 165 -9.01 -8.71 9.36
CA LEU A 165 -9.74 -7.85 10.29
C LEU A 165 -10.87 -8.57 11.04
N GLN A 166 -11.32 -9.74 10.56
CA GLN A 166 -12.36 -10.50 11.26
C GLN A 166 -11.75 -11.24 12.45
N PRO A 167 -12.33 -11.12 13.67
CA PRO A 167 -11.90 -11.93 14.79
C PRO A 167 -12.09 -13.40 14.42
N ALA A 168 -11.07 -14.23 14.65
CA ALA A 168 -11.21 -15.67 14.51
C ALA A 168 -12.34 -16.11 15.45
N GLU A 169 -13.49 -16.52 14.89
CA GLU A 169 -14.48 -17.27 15.66
C GLU A 169 -13.84 -18.61 16.02
N VAL A 170 -13.30 -18.69 17.24
CA VAL A 170 -12.90 -19.95 17.85
C VAL A 170 -14.18 -20.75 18.09
N ARG A 171 -14.42 -21.76 17.26
CA ARG A 171 -15.45 -22.79 17.51
C ARG A 171 -14.94 -23.82 18.50
#